data_AF-A0A7H8IK20-F1
#
_entry.id   AF-A0A7H8IK20-F1
#
_cell.length_a   1.000
_cell.length_b   1.000
_cell.length_c   1.000
_cell.angle_alpha   90.00
_cell.angle_beta   90.00
_cell.angle_gamma   90.00
#
_symmetry.space_group_name_H-M   'P 1'
#
loop_
_entity.id
_entity.type
_entity.pdbx_description
1 polymer ?
#
loop_
_entity_poly.entity_id
_entity_poly.type
_entity_poly.pdbx_seq_one_letter_code
_entity_poly.pdbx_strand_id
1 'polypeptide(L)' 'MTTSLGLCHQSHPLLGHLVVDHAHDGRVGVLRAIAPDLTDNRYRLVVMNPDAPPVAWLAPEGGGLEWTTSPDAIEAAR' A
#
# COMPACT_ATOMS: atom_id res chain seq x y z
N MET A 1 -7.58 12.20 6.61
CA MET A 1 -8.09 11.37 7.73
C MET A 1 -8.40 10.00 7.16
N THR A 2 -7.81 8.95 7.73
CA THR A 2 -7.81 7.59 7.17
C THR A 2 -8.76 6.72 8.01
N THR A 3 -9.92 6.35 7.47
CA THR A 3 -10.87 5.44 8.14
C THR A 3 -10.47 3.99 7.88
N SER A 4 -10.44 3.17 8.93
CA SER A 4 -10.19 1.72 8.81
C SER A 4 -11.36 1.03 8.10
N LEU A 5 -11.05 0.23 7.08
CA LEU A 5 -12.00 -0.54 6.27
C LEU A 5 -12.18 -2.00 6.77
N GLY A 6 -11.43 -2.40 7.80
CA GLY A 6 -11.37 -3.78 8.30
C GLY A 6 -10.17 -4.54 7.73
N LEU A 7 -9.74 -5.64 8.40
CA LEU A 7 -8.57 -6.45 8.03
C LEU A 7 -7.27 -5.63 7.83
N CYS A 8 -7.05 -4.62 8.67
CA CYS A 8 -5.94 -3.66 8.58
C CYS A 8 -5.89 -2.81 7.29
N HIS A 9 -6.93 -2.83 6.44
CA HIS A 9 -7.03 -1.90 5.32
C HIS A 9 -7.43 -0.50 5.79
N GLN A 10 -6.79 0.49 5.17
CA GLN A 10 -6.97 1.90 5.45
C GLN A 10 -7.47 2.63 4.20
N SER A 11 -8.48 3.48 4.37
CA SER A 11 -9.01 4.31 3.27
C SER A 11 -7.99 5.35 2.83
N HIS A 12 -7.76 5.49 1.52
CA HIS A 12 -6.90 6.51 0.96
C HIS A 12 -7.55 7.11 -0.30
N PRO A 13 -7.52 8.44 -0.51
CA PRO A 13 -8.17 9.08 -1.66
C PRO A 13 -7.62 8.62 -3.01
N LEU A 14 -6.40 8.10 -3.04
CA LEU A 14 -5.76 7.59 -4.25
C LEU A 14 -6.00 6.08 -4.48
N LEU A 15 -6.81 5.40 -3.66
CA LEU A 15 -7.10 3.98 -3.89
C LEU A 15 -7.73 3.77 -5.27
N GLY A 16 -7.17 2.85 -6.06
CA GLY A 16 -7.58 2.57 -7.43
C GLY A 16 -7.01 3.55 -8.47
N HIS A 17 -6.25 4.57 -8.06
CA HIS A 17 -5.64 5.54 -8.94
C HIS A 17 -4.16 5.24 -9.19
N LEU A 18 -3.66 5.78 -10.30
CA LEU A 18 -2.23 5.80 -10.57
C LEU A 18 -1.52 6.76 -9.64
N VAL A 19 -0.40 6.28 -9.09
CA VAL A 19 0.47 7.04 -8.23
C VAL A 19 1.92 6.90 -8.66
N VAL A 20 2.68 7.96 -8.44
CA VAL A 20 4.15 8.00 -8.57
C VAL A 20 4.73 7.64 -7.20
N ASP A 21 5.62 6.67 -7.16
CA ASP A 21 6.36 6.26 -5.96
C ASP A 21 7.75 6.89 -5.94
N HIS A 22 7.91 7.93 -5.11
CA HIS A 22 9.16 8.66 -5.00
C HIS A 22 10.27 7.88 -4.27
N ALA A 23 9.93 6.84 -3.50
CA ALA A 23 10.93 6.00 -2.84
C ALA A 23 11.60 5.01 -3.82
N HIS A 24 10.97 4.73 -4.96
CA HIS A 24 11.46 3.79 -5.98
C HIS A 24 11.70 4.48 -7.34
N ASP A 25 12.47 5.57 -7.34
CA ASP A 25 12.91 6.28 -8.55
C ASP A 25 11.75 6.81 -9.43
N GLY A 26 10.62 7.17 -8.80
CA GLY A 26 9.45 7.66 -9.53
C GLY A 26 8.68 6.57 -10.28
N ARG A 27 8.83 5.30 -9.88
CA ARG A 27 8.08 4.18 -10.44
C ARG A 27 6.57 4.43 -10.32
N VAL A 28 5.82 4.16 -11.38
CA VAL A 28 4.37 4.39 -11.43
C VAL A 28 3.60 3.08 -11.26
N GLY A 29 2.55 3.11 -10.46
CA GLY A 29 1.65 1.97 -10.27
C GLY A 29 0.27 2.38 -9.74
N VAL A 30 -0.69 1.46 -9.81
CA VAL A 30 -2.03 1.65 -9.23
C VAL A 30 -1.97 1.36 -7.73
N LEU A 31 -2.46 2.30 -6.92
CA LEU A 31 -2.58 2.08 -5.48
C LEU A 31 -3.73 1.10 -5.18
N ARG A 32 -3.40 -0.10 -4.68
CA ARG A 32 -4.38 -1.17 -4.42
C ARG A 32 -4.85 -1.20 -2.97
N ALA A 33 -3.97 -0.91 -2.03
CA ALA A 33 -4.27 -0.93 -0.61
C ALA A 33 -3.30 -0.06 0.19
N ILE A 34 -3.78 0.48 1.30
CA ILE A 34 -2.94 0.88 2.43
C ILE A 34 -3.18 -0.16 3.53
N ALA A 35 -2.17 -0.95 3.86
CA ALA A 35 -2.24 -2.00 4.87
C ALA A 35 -0.83 -2.37 5.36
N PRO A 36 -0.67 -2.88 6.59
CA PRO A 36 0.63 -3.33 7.09
C PRO A 36 1.30 -4.35 6.17
N ASP A 37 2.62 -4.26 6.02
CA ASP A 37 3.39 -5.34 5.42
C ASP A 37 3.50 -6.50 6.43
N LEU A 38 2.99 -7.67 6.06
CA LEU A 38 2.97 -8.86 6.92
C LEU A 38 4.01 -9.89 6.48
N THR A 39 5.00 -9.51 5.67
CA THR A 39 5.95 -10.43 5.03
C THR A 39 6.82 -11.21 6.05
N ASP A 40 6.98 -10.75 7.29
CA ASP A 40 7.67 -11.50 8.37
C ASP A 40 6.74 -12.31 9.29
N ASN A 41 5.43 -12.42 9.02
CA ASN A 41 4.54 -13.14 9.92
C ASN A 41 4.45 -14.64 9.59
N ARG A 42 5.43 -15.40 10.08
CA ARG A 42 5.58 -16.85 9.91
C ARG A 42 4.46 -17.66 10.58
N TYR A 43 3.54 -17.02 11.31
CA TYR A 43 2.48 -17.70 12.05
C TYR A 43 1.20 -16.84 12.15
N ARG A 44 0.10 -17.43 11.64
CA ARG A 44 -1.32 -17.19 11.99
C ARG A 44 -2.04 -16.06 11.24
N LEU A 45 -3.35 -16.27 11.02
CA LEU A 45 -4.31 -15.22 10.69
C LEU A 45 -4.11 -14.05 11.65
N VAL A 46 -3.47 -12.99 11.17
CA VAL A 46 -3.29 -11.75 11.90
C VAL A 46 -4.54 -10.92 11.64
N VAL A 47 -5.50 -11.02 12.55
CA VAL A 47 -6.73 -10.22 12.51
C VAL A 47 -6.40 -8.73 12.73
N MET A 48 -5.33 -8.43 13.47
CA MET A 48 -4.67 -7.12 13.59
C MET A 48 -3.24 -7.32 14.10
N ASN A 49 -2.24 -6.76 13.42
CA ASN A 49 -0.93 -6.48 14.03
C ASN A 49 -0.86 -4.94 14.22
N PRO A 50 -1.11 -4.43 15.44
CA PRO A 50 -1.12 -3.00 15.69
C PRO A 50 0.28 -2.34 15.60
N ASP A 51 1.35 -3.13 15.63
CA ASP A 51 2.73 -2.62 15.66
C ASP A 51 3.37 -2.48 14.27
N ALA A 52 2.83 -3.12 13.23
CA ALA A 52 3.36 -2.97 11.89
C ALA A 52 2.79 -1.70 11.23
N PRO A 53 3.63 -0.72 10.85
CA PRO A 53 3.15 0.48 10.18
C PRO A 53 2.53 0.13 8.82
N PRO A 54 1.47 0.84 8.40
CA PRO A 54 0.85 0.60 7.12
C PRO A 54 1.79 0.96 5.96
N VAL A 55 1.77 0.14 4.91
CA VAL A 55 2.46 0.39 3.65
C VAL A 55 1.45 0.57 2.51
N ALA A 56 1.87 1.25 1.46
CA ALA A 56 1.14 1.35 0.21
C ALA A 56 1.50 0.19 -0.72
N TRP A 57 0.50 -0.60 -1.10
CA TRP A 57 0.63 -1.71 -2.05
C TRP A 57 0.34 -1.22 -3.46
N LEU A 58 1.34 -1.29 -4.34
CA LEU A 58 1.28 -0.79 -5.71
C LEU A 58 1.34 -1.95 -6.71
N ALA A 59 0.45 -1.92 -7.69
CA ALA A 59 0.47 -2.84 -8.83
C ALA A 59 0.92 -2.11 -10.10
N PRO A 60 1.80 -2.70 -10.92
CA PRO A 60 2.18 -2.11 -12.20
C PRO A 60 1.00 -2.12 -13.18
N GLU A 61 0.81 -1.06 -13.97
CA GLU A 61 -0.32 -0.92 -14.92
C GLU A 61 -0.42 -2.08 -15.92
N GLY A 62 0.72 -2.53 -16.43
CA GLY A 62 0.78 -3.64 -17.40
C GLY A 62 0.75 -5.04 -16.78
N GLY A 63 0.53 -5.15 -15.47
CA GLY A 63 0.75 -6.39 -14.73
C GLY A 63 2.24 -6.64 -14.42
N GLY A 64 2.51 -7.56 -13.50
CA GLY A 64 3.84 -7.82 -12.97
C GLY A 64 3.86 -7.91 -11.45
N LEU A 65 5.06 -7.87 -10.88
CA LEU A 65 5.24 -7.99 -9.44
C LEU A 65 4.83 -6.69 -8.74
N GLU A 66 3.87 -6.81 -7.83
CA GLU A 66 3.47 -5.76 -6.88
C GLU A 66 4.64 -5.39 -5.97
N TRP A 67 4.63 -4.17 -5.45
CA TRP A 67 5.63 -3.73 -4.48
C TRP A 67 4.99 -2.85 -3.42
N THR A 68 5.70 -2.71 -2.30
CA THR A 68 5.27 -1.90 -1.16
C THR A 68 6.16 -0.67 -1.02
N THR A 69 5.56 0.47 -0.67
CA THR A 69 6.27 1.71 -0.36
C THR A 69 5.63 2.41 0.85
N SER A 70 6.25 3.49 1.34
CA SER A 70 5.62 4.33 2.36
C SER A 70 4.39 5.04 1.78
N PRO A 71 3.25 5.11 2.50
CA PRO A 71 2.10 5.90 2.06
C PRO A 71 2.39 7.39 1.88
N ASP A 72 3.44 7.91 2.52
CA ASP A 72 3.88 9.31 2.38
C ASP A 72 4.75 9.53 1.13
N ALA A 73 5.26 8.45 0.52
CA ALA A 73 6.11 8.52 -0.67
C ALA A 73 5.32 8.50 -1.99
N ILE A 74 3.99 8.45 -1.93
CA ILE A 74 3.14 8.37 -3.13
C ILE A 74 2.41 9.68 -3.41
N GLU A 75 2.37 10.06 -4.69
CA GLU A 75 1.57 11.18 -5.18
C GLU A 75 0.71 10.73 -6.36
N ALA A 76 -0.45 11.36 -6.58
CA ALA A 76 -1.26 11.10 -7.78
C ALA A 76 -0.43 11.33 -9.05
N ALA A 77 -0.45 10.38 -9.97
CA ALA A 77 0.11 10.60 -11.30
C ALA A 77 -0.70 11.69 -12.03
N ARG A 78 0.00 12.59 -12.71
CA ARG A 78 -0.60 13.68 -13.51
C ARG A 78 -1.25 13.19 -14.80
#